data_AF-A0A947UDY6-F1
#
_entry.id   AF-A0A947UDY6-F1
#
_cell.length_a   1.000
_cell.length_b   1.000
_cell.length_c   1.000
_cell.angle_alpha   90.00
_cell.angle_beta   90.00
_cell.angle_gamma   90.00
#
_symmetry.space_group_name_H-M   'P 1'
#
loop_
_entity.id
_entity.type
_entity.pdbx_description
1 polymer ?
#
loop_
_entity_poly.entity_id
_entity_poly.type
_entity_poly.pdbx_seq_one_letter_code
_entity_poly.pdbx_strand_id
1 'polypeptide(L)'
;MNPRYLVLAALLLSPLLTILPASATSAVSEGDLVKIATRPDLYYVGPDMKRYVFPNEKTYFTWYAGFDAKVITDAELAALPVGGAVTYRPGHRMVKLTTDPRTYAVDANGTLRWVETETVAAALYGSDWNMKIEDLPDAFFATYRTGASIASASDFVPNDALIAATSIAKDKGLTSDTIPPVVPPVTVGTLDVTVSKPTAQAGDVELLTASGTHPTGVYKMEIFFDGNLIKTCTYSPCAGEATVPTSGTKTSYEARAILTALDASTSTQAVTITVSTDGSSLVQAKPDRAVIRTNQSAGAVVTADISIAVLRIDVYVGGSSKAACTNGARECRWGDIVTDPVGTVLDVYGKVTDTIGRTYTSAHSSITVSDNDSPVVTTTPAKPIIYVGEGVDVTVAGSDDDGITKLEIMQGDVVIKTCESAAPCTVTTGPWMSTGTLTFMGRATDGLSLTAVSPVATVAVQ
;
A
#
# COMPACT_ATOMS: atom_id res chain seq x y z
N MET A 1 31.37 32.57 83.47
CA MET A 1 32.02 32.65 82.14
C MET A 1 31.07 32.05 81.11
N ASN A 2 30.74 32.81 80.06
CA ASN A 2 29.69 32.57 79.05
C ASN A 2 29.62 31.14 78.46
N PRO A 3 28.42 30.62 78.17
CA PRO A 3 28.21 29.73 77.04
C PRO A 3 27.72 30.53 75.81
N ARG A 4 28.50 30.46 74.72
CA ARG A 4 28.16 31.02 73.41
C ARG A 4 27.34 30.01 72.61
N TYR A 5 26.24 30.49 72.04
CA TYR A 5 25.38 29.81 71.08
C TYR A 5 26.15 29.49 69.78
N LEU A 6 26.02 28.25 69.28
CA LEU A 6 26.33 27.88 67.89
C LEU A 6 24.99 27.73 67.16
N VAL A 7 24.73 28.57 66.17
CA VAL A 7 23.63 28.44 65.20
C VAL A 7 24.27 28.07 63.86
N LEU A 8 23.97 26.87 63.34
CA LEU A 8 24.29 26.49 61.97
C LEU A 8 23.24 27.13 61.02
N ALA A 9 23.71 27.98 60.11
CA ALA A 9 22.92 28.46 58.98
C ALA A 9 23.24 27.62 57.74
N ALA A 10 22.25 26.93 57.19
CA ALA A 10 22.35 26.22 55.91
C ALA A 10 22.07 27.20 54.76
N LEU A 11 23.07 27.48 53.92
CA LEU A 11 22.91 28.20 52.66
C LEU A 11 22.41 27.25 51.57
N LEU A 12 21.20 27.49 51.07
CA LEU A 12 20.67 26.88 49.85
C LEU A 12 21.15 27.71 48.64
N LEU A 13 22.11 27.18 47.87
CA LEU A 13 22.51 27.73 46.57
C LEU A 13 21.49 27.31 45.50
N SER A 14 20.74 28.28 44.94
CA SER A 14 19.93 28.07 43.72
C SER A 14 20.81 28.12 42.47
N PRO A 15 20.60 27.25 41.47
CA PRO A 15 21.28 27.37 40.19
C PRO A 15 20.65 28.51 39.38
N LEU A 16 21.46 29.51 39.06
CA LEU A 16 21.11 30.60 38.15
C LEU A 16 21.06 30.02 36.72
N LEU A 17 19.85 29.87 36.18
CA LEU A 17 19.63 29.42 34.80
C LEU A 17 19.99 30.58 33.85
N THR A 18 21.16 30.51 33.23
CA THR A 18 21.56 31.41 32.15
C THR A 18 20.70 31.15 30.92
N ILE A 19 19.78 32.07 30.63
CA ILE A 19 19.04 32.09 29.37
C ILE A 19 20.00 32.61 28.28
N LEU A 20 20.45 31.73 27.39
CA LEU A 20 21.08 32.15 26.15
C LEU A 20 20.01 32.83 25.27
N PRO A 21 20.28 33.99 24.66
CA PRO A 21 19.35 34.58 23.72
C PRO A 21 19.22 33.65 22.51
N ALA A 22 18.00 33.23 22.21
CA ALA A 22 17.68 32.61 20.93
C ALA A 22 18.06 33.60 19.83
N SER A 23 18.98 33.21 18.95
CA SER A 23 19.31 34.01 17.77
C SER A 23 18.03 34.16 16.94
N ALA A 24 17.57 35.39 16.74
CA ALA A 24 16.47 35.66 15.83
C ALA A 24 16.88 35.23 14.42
N THR A 25 16.30 34.16 13.91
CA THR A 25 16.44 33.76 12.51
C THR A 25 15.71 34.80 11.66
N SER A 26 16.43 35.50 10.78
CA SER A 26 15.81 36.45 9.84
C SER A 26 14.81 35.70 8.96
N ALA A 27 13.60 36.25 8.74
CA ALA A 27 12.55 35.60 7.94
C ALA A 27 12.97 35.43 6.46
N VAL A 28 12.81 34.24 5.87
CA VAL A 28 13.16 33.95 4.45
C VAL A 28 12.35 34.84 3.51
N SER A 29 13.01 35.46 2.53
CA SER A 29 12.39 36.35 1.54
C SER A 29 12.67 35.89 0.10
N GLU A 30 11.88 36.37 -0.85
CA GLU A 30 12.17 36.15 -2.28
C GLU A 30 13.57 36.65 -2.63
N GLY A 31 14.28 35.90 -3.49
CA GLY A 31 15.64 36.22 -3.88
C GLY A 31 16.72 35.76 -2.90
N ASP A 32 16.37 35.31 -1.69
CA ASP A 32 17.33 34.79 -0.72
C ASP A 32 18.05 33.55 -1.27
N LEU A 33 19.37 33.46 -1.01
CA LEU A 33 20.08 32.19 -0.99
C LEU A 33 20.01 31.61 0.41
N VAL A 34 19.57 30.35 0.52
CA VAL A 34 19.42 29.67 1.81
C VAL A 34 20.21 28.37 1.86
N LYS A 35 20.67 28.00 3.07
CA LYS A 35 21.36 26.75 3.37
C LYS A 35 21.03 26.24 4.77
N ILE A 36 21.30 24.96 5.00
CA ILE A 36 21.34 24.39 6.35
C ILE A 36 22.80 24.39 6.81
N ALA A 37 23.08 24.82 8.05
CA ALA A 37 24.45 24.97 8.56
C ALA A 37 25.32 23.70 8.44
N THR A 38 24.70 22.53 8.53
CA THR A 38 25.36 21.22 8.51
C THR A 38 25.40 20.57 7.12
N ARG A 39 24.85 21.22 6.08
CA ARG A 39 24.80 20.69 4.71
C ARG A 39 25.46 21.65 3.72
N PRO A 40 26.14 21.13 2.68
CA PRO A 40 26.78 21.97 1.67
C PRO A 40 25.79 22.55 0.64
N ASP A 41 24.55 22.05 0.61
CA ASP A 41 23.56 22.40 -0.43
C ASP A 41 23.06 23.85 -0.28
N LEU A 42 22.98 24.53 -1.43
CA LEU A 42 22.43 25.87 -1.56
C LEU A 42 21.14 25.85 -2.36
N TYR A 43 20.22 26.72 -1.98
CA TYR A 43 18.94 26.87 -2.66
C TYR A 43 18.65 28.36 -2.93
N TYR A 44 18.10 28.65 -4.10
CA TYR A 44 17.53 29.95 -4.42
C TYR A 44 16.05 29.97 -4.06
N VAL A 45 15.59 31.03 -3.39
CA VAL A 45 14.16 31.22 -3.07
C VAL A 45 13.52 32.08 -4.16
N GLY A 46 12.59 31.50 -4.91
CA GLY A 46 11.85 32.19 -5.96
C GLY A 46 10.78 33.15 -5.41
N PRO A 47 10.27 34.08 -6.24
CA PRO A 47 9.15 34.96 -5.87
C PRO A 47 7.85 34.21 -5.59
N ASP A 48 7.77 32.94 -5.99
CA ASP A 48 6.69 31.99 -5.69
C ASP A 48 6.87 31.25 -4.35
N MET A 49 7.84 31.66 -3.54
CA MET A 49 8.22 31.02 -2.26
C MET A 49 8.59 29.54 -2.38
N LYS A 50 9.02 29.10 -3.56
CA LYS A 50 9.61 27.77 -3.77
C LYS A 50 11.14 27.82 -3.72
N ARG A 51 11.76 26.71 -3.33
CA ARG A 51 13.21 26.53 -3.37
C ARG A 51 13.65 25.90 -4.69
N TYR A 52 14.66 26.50 -5.32
CA TYR A 52 15.26 26.05 -6.57
C TYR A 52 16.67 25.52 -6.30
N VAL A 53 16.95 24.32 -6.79
CA VAL A 53 18.20 23.59 -6.52
C VAL A 53 19.27 23.97 -7.53
N PHE A 54 20.51 24.18 -7.10
CA PHE A 54 21.66 24.28 -8.00
C PHE A 54 22.18 22.88 -8.33
N PRO A 55 22.18 22.45 -9.60
CA PRO A 55 22.64 21.11 -9.97
C PRO A 55 24.12 20.84 -9.67
N ASN A 56 24.95 21.87 -9.79
CA ASN A 56 26.37 21.82 -9.46
C ASN A 56 26.91 23.24 -9.16
N GLU A 57 28.10 23.27 -8.57
CA GLU A 57 28.81 24.50 -8.20
C GLU A 57 29.08 25.43 -9.40
N LYS A 58 29.37 24.86 -10.58
CA LYS A 58 29.59 25.64 -11.81
C LYS A 58 28.35 26.44 -12.22
N THR A 59 27.16 25.83 -12.15
CA THR A 59 25.89 26.51 -12.41
C THR A 59 25.70 27.68 -11.45
N TYR A 60 25.97 27.46 -10.15
CA TYR A 60 25.88 28.49 -9.12
C TYR A 60 26.79 29.70 -9.41
N PHE A 61 28.05 29.47 -9.77
CA PHE A 61 29.01 30.54 -10.05
C PHE A 61 28.73 31.33 -11.33
N THR A 62 27.80 30.89 -12.18
CA THR A 62 27.32 31.74 -13.28
C THR A 62 26.36 32.84 -12.81
N TRP A 63 25.77 32.69 -11.62
CA TRP A 63 24.78 33.60 -11.05
C TRP A 63 25.32 34.43 -9.88
N TYR A 64 26.15 33.84 -9.03
CA TYR A 64 26.60 34.45 -7.78
C TYR A 64 28.13 34.38 -7.62
N ALA A 65 28.67 35.32 -6.85
CA ALA A 65 30.04 35.28 -6.38
C ALA A 65 30.07 34.90 -4.89
N GLY A 66 30.99 34.04 -4.47
CA GLY A 66 31.09 33.57 -3.08
C GLY A 66 29.89 32.71 -2.64
N PHE A 67 29.77 32.42 -1.34
CA PHE A 67 28.72 31.53 -0.78
C PHE A 67 27.89 32.20 0.32
N ASP A 68 27.60 33.48 0.13
CA ASP A 68 26.78 34.26 1.05
C ASP A 68 25.33 33.80 0.99
N ALA A 69 24.99 32.92 1.93
CA ALA A 69 23.68 32.32 2.04
C ALA A 69 23.24 32.30 3.50
N LYS A 70 21.95 32.53 3.68
CA LYS A 70 21.27 32.56 4.95
C LYS A 70 21.09 31.16 5.51
N VAL A 71 21.45 31.00 6.78
CA VAL A 71 21.26 29.73 7.48
C VAL A 71 19.81 29.65 7.95
N ILE A 72 19.13 28.56 7.58
CA ILE A 72 17.77 28.23 8.01
C ILE A 72 17.71 26.83 8.62
N THR A 73 16.65 26.55 9.36
CA THR A 73 16.37 25.23 9.96
C THR A 73 15.86 24.24 8.92
N ASP A 74 15.95 22.93 9.23
CA ASP A 74 15.33 21.88 8.40
C ASP A 74 13.83 22.09 8.21
N ALA A 75 13.12 22.58 9.24
CA ALA A 75 11.68 22.85 9.17
C ALA A 75 11.36 24.02 8.23
N GLU A 76 12.13 25.11 8.28
CA GLU A 76 11.99 26.25 7.38
C GLU A 76 12.33 25.86 5.94
N LEU A 77 13.39 25.07 5.73
CA LEU A 77 13.72 24.57 4.39
C LEU A 77 12.58 23.67 3.88
N ALA A 78 12.08 22.74 4.70
CA ALA A 78 10.98 21.83 4.36
C ALA A 78 9.68 22.57 3.99
N ALA A 79 9.43 23.73 4.61
CA ALA A 79 8.27 24.57 4.31
C ALA A 79 8.34 25.25 2.93
N LEU A 80 9.51 25.32 2.29
CA LEU A 80 9.68 25.80 0.92
C LEU A 80 9.55 24.63 -0.07
N PRO A 81 8.47 24.52 -0.86
CA PRO A 81 8.32 23.45 -1.83
C PRO A 81 9.42 23.49 -2.89
N VAL A 82 9.75 22.36 -3.51
CA VAL A 82 10.75 22.32 -4.60
C VAL A 82 10.14 22.89 -5.87
N GLY A 83 10.71 23.99 -6.38
CA GLY A 83 10.26 24.69 -7.59
C GLY A 83 10.95 24.23 -8.88
N GLY A 84 12.03 23.46 -8.76
CA GLY A 84 12.81 22.94 -9.89
C GLY A 84 14.31 23.18 -9.72
N ALA A 85 15.04 23.12 -10.82
CA ALA A 85 16.48 23.34 -10.86
C ALA A 85 16.82 24.70 -11.50
N VAL A 86 17.88 25.33 -10.99
CA VAL A 86 18.53 26.49 -11.60
C VAL A 86 19.37 26.01 -12.78
N THR A 87 19.30 26.73 -13.90
CA THR A 87 20.09 26.47 -15.11
C THR A 87 21.26 27.44 -15.20
N TYR A 88 22.25 27.16 -16.04
CA TYR A 88 23.35 28.09 -16.32
C TYR A 88 22.79 29.46 -16.72
N ARG A 89 23.41 30.53 -16.23
CA ARG A 89 22.98 31.89 -16.55
C ARG A 89 23.06 32.13 -18.06
N PRO A 90 21.97 32.57 -18.72
CA PRO A 90 21.95 32.81 -20.15
C PRO A 90 23.09 33.70 -20.61
N GLY A 91 23.70 33.35 -21.74
CA GLY A 91 24.80 34.10 -22.34
C GLY A 91 26.13 34.07 -21.58
N HIS A 92 26.23 33.46 -20.39
CA HIS A 92 27.44 33.51 -19.56
C HIS A 92 28.52 32.49 -19.98
N ARG A 93 28.09 31.26 -20.31
CA ARG A 93 28.94 30.15 -20.74
C ARG A 93 28.26 29.37 -21.86
N MET A 94 29.07 28.66 -22.63
CA MET A 94 28.60 27.58 -23.47
C MET A 94 28.61 26.29 -22.65
N VAL A 95 27.74 25.34 -22.99
CA VAL A 95 27.70 24.03 -22.33
C VAL A 95 27.72 22.91 -23.36
N LYS A 96 28.21 21.74 -22.95
CA LYS A 96 28.13 20.51 -23.74
C LYS A 96 27.82 19.34 -22.83
N LEU A 97 27.21 18.28 -23.37
CA LEU A 97 27.12 17.02 -22.65
C LEU A 97 28.45 16.27 -22.83
N THR A 98 28.75 15.36 -21.92
CA THR A 98 29.94 14.49 -22.08
C THR A 98 29.71 13.41 -23.13
N THR A 99 28.45 13.11 -23.45
CA THR A 99 28.03 12.09 -24.43
C THR A 99 27.68 12.65 -25.81
N ASP A 100 27.69 13.97 -25.99
CA ASP A 100 27.32 14.65 -27.24
C ASP A 100 28.42 15.66 -27.63
N PRO A 101 29.01 15.58 -28.84
CA PRO A 101 30.03 16.53 -29.28
C PRO A 101 29.48 17.95 -29.53
N ARG A 102 28.16 18.15 -29.57
CA ARG A 102 27.55 19.45 -29.81
C ARG A 102 27.77 20.41 -28.64
N THR A 103 28.09 21.66 -28.99
CA THR A 103 28.23 22.76 -28.02
C THR A 103 27.02 23.69 -28.13
N TYR A 104 26.44 24.05 -27.00
CA TYR A 104 25.21 24.82 -26.90
C TYR A 104 25.46 26.15 -26.21
N ALA A 105 24.87 27.23 -26.75
CA ALA A 105 24.67 28.46 -26.00
C ALA A 105 23.43 28.30 -25.10
N VAL A 106 23.47 28.85 -23.90
CA VAL A 106 22.32 28.87 -22.99
C VAL A 106 21.56 30.17 -23.17
N ASP A 107 20.30 30.05 -23.58
CA ASP A 107 19.33 31.12 -23.78
C ASP A 107 18.27 31.08 -22.67
N ALA A 108 17.37 32.08 -22.65
CA ALA A 108 16.39 32.30 -21.60
C ALA A 108 15.59 31.02 -21.24
N ASN A 109 15.25 30.91 -19.95
CA ASN A 109 14.51 29.81 -19.37
C ASN A 109 15.18 28.43 -19.55
N GLY A 110 16.52 28.40 -19.54
CA GLY A 110 17.30 27.17 -19.68
C GLY A 110 17.18 26.52 -21.05
N THR A 111 17.16 27.33 -22.11
CA THR A 111 17.06 26.83 -23.49
C THR A 111 18.44 26.62 -24.09
N LEU A 112 18.78 25.39 -24.46
CA LEU A 112 20.02 25.03 -25.15
C LEU A 112 19.86 25.22 -26.65
N ARG A 113 20.70 26.08 -27.22
CA ARG A 113 20.72 26.39 -28.66
C ARG A 113 22.04 25.92 -29.26
N TRP A 114 21.97 24.92 -30.15
CA TRP A 114 23.16 24.32 -30.74
C TRP A 114 23.89 25.35 -31.60
N VAL A 115 25.19 25.55 -31.35
CA VAL A 115 26.06 26.39 -32.18
C VAL A 115 26.70 25.52 -33.25
N GLU A 116 26.32 25.74 -34.52
CA GLU A 116 26.59 24.77 -35.59
C GLU A 116 28.05 24.73 -36.03
N THR A 117 28.81 25.82 -35.85
CA THR A 117 30.21 25.92 -36.30
C THR A 117 31.10 26.68 -35.32
N GLU A 118 32.40 26.36 -35.35
CA GLU A 118 33.43 27.07 -34.56
C GLU A 118 33.53 28.56 -34.93
N THR A 119 33.30 28.91 -36.20
CA THR A 119 33.30 30.30 -36.65
C THR A 119 32.19 31.11 -35.99
N VAL A 120 31.00 30.53 -35.84
CA VAL A 120 29.88 31.16 -35.12
C VAL A 120 30.19 31.23 -33.63
N ALA A 121 30.73 30.17 -33.03
CA ALA A 121 31.13 30.18 -31.61
C ALA A 121 32.16 31.27 -31.30
N ALA A 122 33.18 31.43 -32.16
CA ALA A 122 34.19 32.47 -32.03
C ALA A 122 33.61 33.88 -32.22
N ALA A 123 32.64 34.04 -33.12
CA ALA A 123 31.95 35.32 -33.32
C ALA A 123 31.09 35.72 -32.10
N LEU A 124 30.49 34.74 -31.42
CA LEU A 124 29.61 34.98 -30.26
C LEU A 124 30.38 35.15 -28.95
N TYR A 125 31.39 34.32 -28.70
CA TYR A 125 32.08 34.22 -27.41
C TYR A 125 33.55 34.65 -27.45
N GLY A 126 34.06 35.09 -28.60
CA GLY A 126 35.45 35.50 -28.79
C GLY A 126 36.37 34.36 -29.23
N SER A 127 37.62 34.69 -29.55
CA SER A 127 38.62 33.72 -30.03
C SER A 127 38.94 32.61 -29.02
N ASP A 128 38.64 32.82 -27.74
CA ASP A 128 38.79 31.90 -26.62
C ASP A 128 37.50 31.13 -26.27
N TRP A 129 36.52 31.07 -27.19
CA TRP A 129 35.21 30.41 -26.95
C TRP A 129 35.36 28.97 -26.44
N ASN A 130 36.37 28.24 -26.91
CA ASN A 130 36.66 26.86 -26.50
C ASN A 130 37.06 26.73 -25.02
N MET A 131 37.52 27.82 -24.39
CA MET A 131 37.80 27.89 -22.96
C MET A 131 36.56 28.29 -22.13
N LYS A 132 35.44 28.61 -22.78
CA LYS A 132 34.17 29.04 -22.17
C LYS A 132 33.08 27.97 -22.25
N ILE A 133 33.46 26.74 -22.58
CA ILE A 133 32.58 25.58 -22.63
C ILE A 133 32.71 24.81 -21.31
N GLU A 134 31.58 24.52 -20.68
CA GLU A 134 31.52 23.73 -19.46
C GLU A 134 30.72 22.44 -19.67
N ASP A 135 31.22 21.33 -19.13
CA ASP A 135 30.51 20.05 -19.17
C ASP A 135 29.26 20.11 -18.29
N LEU A 136 28.12 19.80 -18.90
CA LEU A 136 26.84 19.58 -18.25
C LEU A 136 26.65 18.06 -18.09
N PRO A 137 26.64 17.53 -16.86
CA PRO A 137 26.33 16.11 -16.62
C PRO A 137 24.98 15.72 -17.22
N ASP A 138 24.91 14.56 -17.89
CA ASP A 138 23.72 14.06 -18.60
C ASP A 138 22.45 14.06 -17.74
N ALA A 139 22.57 13.75 -16.44
CA ALA A 139 21.45 13.76 -15.49
C ALA A 139 20.76 15.13 -15.37
N PHE A 140 21.47 16.21 -15.65
CA PHE A 140 20.93 17.57 -15.57
C PHE A 140 20.45 18.09 -16.92
N PHE A 141 20.67 17.37 -18.01
CA PHE A 141 20.16 17.76 -19.33
C PHE A 141 18.63 17.85 -19.36
N ALA A 142 17.95 16.98 -18.62
CA ALA A 142 16.48 16.99 -18.49
C ALA A 142 15.92 18.29 -17.86
N THR A 143 16.77 19.12 -17.24
CA THR A 143 16.37 20.43 -16.71
C THR A 143 16.36 21.55 -17.75
N TYR A 144 16.87 21.27 -18.96
CA TYR A 144 16.97 22.19 -20.08
C TYR A 144 15.95 21.88 -21.17
N ARG A 145 15.67 22.88 -22.01
CA ARG A 145 14.86 22.75 -23.22
C ARG A 145 15.77 22.86 -24.44
N THR A 146 15.45 22.19 -25.53
CA THR A 146 16.14 22.40 -26.81
C THR A 146 15.46 23.52 -27.59
N GLY A 147 16.26 24.48 -28.06
CA GLY A 147 15.81 25.59 -28.90
C GLY A 147 16.33 25.49 -30.33
N ALA A 148 15.99 26.48 -31.15
CA ALA A 148 16.51 26.59 -32.51
C ALA A 148 18.05 26.73 -32.50
N SER A 149 18.71 26.05 -33.44
CA SER A 149 20.14 26.18 -33.67
C SER A 149 20.55 27.62 -34.00
N ILE A 150 21.83 27.91 -33.80
CA ILE A 150 22.49 29.17 -34.12
C ILE A 150 23.42 28.88 -35.30
N ALA A 151 22.94 29.19 -36.51
CA ALA A 151 23.67 28.99 -37.76
C ALA A 151 24.49 30.23 -38.14
N SER A 152 24.13 31.40 -37.62
CA SER A 152 24.79 32.69 -37.83
C SER A 152 24.92 33.47 -36.53
N ALA A 153 25.93 34.35 -36.44
CA ALA A 153 26.14 35.23 -35.29
C ALA A 153 24.99 36.23 -35.04
N SER A 154 24.10 36.43 -36.01
CA SER A 154 22.88 37.22 -35.86
C SER A 154 21.77 36.52 -35.09
N ASP A 155 21.83 35.19 -34.96
CA ASP A 155 20.70 34.38 -34.44
C ASP A 155 20.61 34.39 -32.91
N PHE A 156 21.68 34.84 -32.25
CA PHE A 156 21.81 34.91 -30.81
C PHE A 156 22.86 35.96 -30.42
N VAL A 157 22.53 36.82 -29.46
CA VAL A 157 23.46 37.81 -28.91
C VAL A 157 23.67 37.48 -27.43
N PRO A 158 24.80 36.84 -27.03
CA PRO A 158 25.01 36.38 -25.66
C PRO A 158 24.87 37.49 -24.62
N ASN A 159 25.33 38.69 -24.94
CA ASN A 159 25.23 39.83 -24.04
C ASN A 159 23.78 40.27 -23.80
N ASP A 160 22.89 40.17 -24.79
CA ASP A 160 21.48 40.52 -24.63
C ASP A 160 20.77 39.50 -23.74
N ALA A 161 21.06 38.21 -23.93
CA ALA A 161 20.57 37.15 -23.05
C ALA A 161 21.08 37.33 -21.60
N LEU A 162 22.35 37.70 -21.43
CA LEU A 162 22.96 37.95 -20.13
C LEU A 162 22.35 39.16 -19.41
N ILE A 163 22.12 40.27 -20.12
CA ILE A 163 21.49 41.48 -19.57
C ILE A 163 20.02 41.23 -19.25
N ALA A 164 19.31 40.44 -20.06
CA ALA A 164 17.92 40.06 -19.77
C ALA A 164 17.80 39.17 -18.52
N ALA A 165 18.80 38.32 -18.26
CA ALA A 165 18.87 37.44 -17.10
C ALA A 165 19.46 38.13 -15.86
N THR A 166 18.78 39.15 -15.33
CA THR A 166 19.22 39.90 -14.13
C THR A 166 19.10 39.12 -12.83
N SER A 167 18.24 38.09 -12.79
CA SER A 167 18.07 37.17 -11.66
C SER A 167 17.53 35.83 -12.15
N ILE A 168 17.64 34.79 -11.32
CA ILE A 168 17.06 33.47 -11.62
C ILE A 168 15.55 33.59 -11.83
N ALA A 169 14.84 34.38 -11.02
CA ALA A 169 13.43 34.64 -11.22
C ALA A 169 13.13 35.24 -12.60
N LYS A 170 13.92 36.23 -13.03
CA LYS A 170 13.72 36.88 -14.32
C LYS A 170 13.96 35.93 -15.51
N ASP A 171 15.01 35.12 -15.45
CA ASP A 171 15.33 34.13 -16.49
C ASP A 171 14.26 33.04 -16.60
N LYS A 172 13.83 32.49 -15.46
CA LYS A 172 12.87 31.39 -15.45
C LYS A 172 11.42 31.85 -15.54
N GLY A 173 11.17 33.16 -15.69
CA GLY A 173 9.83 33.74 -15.73
C GLY A 173 9.04 33.47 -14.46
N LEU A 174 9.73 33.38 -13.31
CA LEU A 174 9.07 33.17 -12.03
C LEU A 174 8.34 34.45 -11.65
N THR A 175 7.04 34.36 -11.55
CA THR A 175 6.21 35.39 -10.95
C THR A 175 5.87 34.95 -9.54
N SER A 176 5.68 35.91 -8.63
CA SER A 176 4.92 35.60 -7.44
C SER A 176 3.60 34.99 -7.91
N ASP A 177 3.26 33.80 -7.44
CA ASP A 177 1.88 33.37 -7.56
C ASP A 177 1.06 34.52 -6.96
N THR A 178 0.08 35.05 -7.70
CA THR A 178 -0.90 35.98 -7.14
C THR A 178 -1.75 35.20 -6.16
N ILE A 179 -1.16 34.87 -5.01
CA ILE A 179 -1.85 34.51 -3.80
C ILE A 179 -2.21 35.86 -3.18
N PRO A 180 -3.48 36.13 -2.85
CA PRO A 180 -3.84 37.28 -2.01
C PRO A 180 -2.92 37.30 -0.76
N PRO A 181 -2.68 38.48 -0.15
CA PRO A 181 -1.58 38.71 0.79
C PRO A 181 -1.39 37.53 1.73
N VAL A 182 -0.16 37.01 1.81
CA VAL A 182 0.25 36.00 2.77
C VAL A 182 -0.02 36.57 4.16
N VAL A 183 -1.20 36.26 4.68
CA VAL A 183 -1.41 36.08 6.11
C VAL A 183 -0.29 35.12 6.51
N PRO A 184 0.56 35.44 7.52
CA PRO A 184 1.57 34.50 8.02
C PRO A 184 0.90 33.15 8.14
N PRO A 185 1.52 32.02 7.71
CA PRO A 185 0.83 30.77 7.48
C PRO A 185 -0.15 30.60 8.61
N VAL A 186 -1.45 30.80 8.31
CA VAL A 186 -2.48 30.47 9.28
C VAL A 186 -2.12 29.03 9.53
N THR A 187 -1.68 28.71 10.75
CA THR A 187 -1.32 27.35 11.08
C THR A 187 -2.65 26.63 10.93
N VAL A 188 -2.96 26.10 9.75
CA VAL A 188 -4.27 25.49 9.52
C VAL A 188 -4.23 24.25 10.37
N GLY A 189 -5.24 24.08 11.21
CA GLY A 189 -5.20 22.93 12.09
C GLY A 189 -5.14 21.64 11.29
N THR A 190 -4.21 20.77 11.65
CA THR A 190 -4.09 19.43 11.09
C THR A 190 -5.16 18.54 11.70
N LEU A 191 -5.68 17.61 10.90
CA LEU A 191 -6.55 16.55 11.38
C LEU A 191 -6.32 15.30 10.53
N ASP A 192 -5.90 14.23 11.20
CA ASP A 192 -5.75 12.89 10.65
C ASP A 192 -6.65 11.92 11.41
N VAL A 193 -7.32 11.06 10.65
CA VAL A 193 -8.22 10.02 11.13
C VAL A 193 -7.70 8.69 10.64
N THR A 194 -7.53 7.75 11.57
CA THR A 194 -7.12 6.39 11.28
C THR A 194 -8.11 5.40 11.87
N VAL A 195 -8.18 4.23 11.25
CA VAL A 195 -9.03 3.10 11.67
C VAL A 195 -8.13 1.89 11.87
N SER A 196 -8.45 1.03 12.85
CA SER A 196 -7.66 -0.19 13.10
C SER A 196 -7.64 -1.14 11.92
N LYS A 197 -8.75 -1.27 11.19
CA LYS A 197 -8.85 -2.09 9.98
C LYS A 197 -9.57 -1.32 8.85
N PRO A 198 -8.89 -1.06 7.72
CA PRO A 198 -9.54 -0.46 6.55
C PRO A 198 -10.55 -1.42 5.90
N THR A 199 -10.40 -2.73 6.15
CA THR A 199 -11.38 -3.77 5.80
C THR A 199 -11.74 -4.56 7.04
N ALA A 200 -13.02 -4.57 7.42
CA ALA A 200 -13.54 -5.18 8.66
C ALA A 200 -14.64 -6.21 8.37
N GLN A 201 -14.92 -7.11 9.31
CA GLN A 201 -16.09 -8.00 9.24
C GLN A 201 -17.27 -7.46 10.04
N ALA A 202 -18.47 -7.94 9.73
CA ALA A 202 -19.66 -7.62 10.51
C ALA A 202 -19.47 -8.07 11.98
N GLY A 203 -19.68 -7.15 12.91
CA GLY A 203 -19.47 -7.27 14.36
C GLY A 203 -18.02 -7.12 14.84
N ASP A 204 -17.07 -6.77 13.95
CA ASP A 204 -15.76 -6.31 14.39
C ASP A 204 -15.89 -5.00 15.18
N VAL A 205 -15.09 -4.88 16.24
CA VAL A 205 -14.87 -3.62 16.93
C VAL A 205 -13.71 -2.90 16.25
N GLU A 206 -13.98 -1.71 15.72
CA GLU A 206 -12.99 -0.85 15.07
C GLU A 206 -12.60 0.30 15.99
N LEU A 207 -11.30 0.44 16.21
CA LEU A 207 -10.70 1.56 16.91
C LEU A 207 -10.53 2.72 15.92
N LEU A 208 -11.23 3.82 16.18
CA LEU A 208 -11.17 5.06 15.43
C LEU A 208 -10.30 6.04 16.20
N THR A 209 -9.23 6.54 15.57
CA THR A 209 -8.32 7.51 16.20
C THR A 209 -8.28 8.79 15.37
N ALA A 210 -8.52 9.92 16.01
CA ALA A 210 -8.40 11.25 15.43
C ALA A 210 -7.27 12.00 16.13
N SER A 211 -6.29 12.48 15.35
CA SER A 211 -5.16 13.25 15.84
C SER A 211 -5.07 14.56 15.06
N GLY A 212 -5.03 15.67 15.77
CA GLY A 212 -4.95 16.98 15.14
C GLY A 212 -4.36 18.05 16.04
N THR A 213 -3.96 19.15 15.43
CA THR A 213 -3.44 20.34 16.12
C THR A 213 -4.09 21.57 15.52
N HIS A 214 -4.23 22.67 16.27
CA HIS A 214 -4.67 23.97 15.74
C HIS A 214 -3.93 25.07 16.52
N PRO A 215 -3.54 26.20 15.91
CA PRO A 215 -2.74 27.25 16.56
C PRO A 215 -3.45 27.90 17.74
N THR A 216 -4.77 28.03 17.67
CA THR A 216 -5.57 28.51 18.81
C THR A 216 -5.77 27.43 19.88
N GLY A 217 -5.32 26.20 19.65
CA GLY A 217 -5.54 25.05 20.52
C GLY A 217 -6.80 24.26 20.14
N VAL A 218 -6.85 23.01 20.56
CA VAL A 218 -8.00 22.13 20.34
C VAL A 218 -9.04 22.41 21.42
N TYR A 219 -10.25 22.83 21.03
CA TYR A 219 -11.38 22.95 21.95
C TYR A 219 -12.04 21.59 22.17
N LYS A 220 -12.37 20.89 21.09
CA LYS A 220 -12.88 19.52 21.12
C LYS A 220 -12.60 18.77 19.83
N MET A 221 -12.59 17.45 19.91
CA MET A 221 -12.64 16.53 18.78
C MET A 221 -13.81 15.58 18.94
N GLU A 222 -14.58 15.40 17.88
CA GLU A 222 -15.76 14.54 17.82
C GLU A 222 -15.54 13.46 16.76
N ILE A 223 -15.64 12.20 17.16
CA ILE A 223 -15.51 11.04 16.27
C ILE A 223 -16.90 10.50 16.01
N PHE A 224 -17.20 10.26 14.74
CA PHE A 224 -18.46 9.72 14.25
C PHE A 224 -18.22 8.42 13.49
N PHE A 225 -19.18 7.50 13.58
CA PHE A 225 -19.26 6.29 12.78
C PHE A 225 -20.63 6.24 12.09
N ASP A 226 -20.62 6.25 10.75
CA ASP A 226 -21.81 6.25 9.90
C ASP A 226 -22.84 7.33 10.29
N GLY A 227 -22.34 8.51 10.67
CA GLY A 227 -23.15 9.65 11.11
C GLY A 227 -23.46 9.69 12.62
N ASN A 228 -23.25 8.60 13.37
CA ASN A 228 -23.50 8.56 14.81
C ASN A 228 -22.27 9.04 15.60
N LEU A 229 -22.47 9.93 16.57
CA LEU A 229 -21.39 10.37 17.47
C LEU A 229 -20.94 9.22 18.37
N ILE A 230 -19.68 8.85 18.26
CA ILE A 230 -19.04 7.81 19.09
C ILE A 230 -18.43 8.42 20.34
N LYS A 231 -17.66 9.50 20.19
CA LYS A 231 -16.95 10.11 21.31
C LYS A 231 -16.62 11.57 21.06
N THR A 232 -16.63 12.34 22.14
CA THR A 232 -16.10 13.71 22.20
C THR A 232 -14.91 13.74 23.17
N CYS A 233 -13.79 14.29 22.74
CA CYS A 233 -12.61 14.55 23.57
C CYS A 233 -12.30 16.05 23.57
N THR A 234 -11.75 16.58 24.65
CA THR A 234 -11.28 17.99 24.73
C THR A 234 -9.77 18.11 24.49
N TYR A 235 -9.16 17.07 23.93
CA TYR A 235 -7.72 16.95 23.73
C TYR A 235 -7.43 16.07 22.51
N SER A 236 -6.19 16.17 22.02
CA SER A 236 -5.65 15.37 20.91
C SER A 236 -4.48 14.51 21.39
N PRO A 237 -4.39 13.23 21.01
CA PRO A 237 -5.33 12.49 20.14
C PRO A 237 -6.63 12.08 20.87
N CYS A 238 -7.71 11.86 20.12
CA CYS A 238 -8.97 11.28 20.59
C CYS A 238 -9.16 9.90 19.97
N ALA A 239 -9.59 8.93 20.76
CA ALA A 239 -9.86 7.59 20.27
C ALA A 239 -11.17 7.04 20.85
N GLY A 240 -11.96 6.39 19.99
CA GLY A 240 -13.22 5.74 20.33
C GLY A 240 -13.38 4.43 19.57
N GLU A 241 -14.23 3.54 20.07
CA GLU A 241 -14.51 2.26 19.46
C GLU A 241 -15.91 2.26 18.86
N ALA A 242 -16.05 1.70 17.66
CA ALA A 242 -17.34 1.48 17.02
C ALA A 242 -17.44 0.03 16.55
N THR A 243 -18.60 -0.60 16.74
CA THR A 243 -18.83 -1.96 16.24
C THR A 243 -19.47 -1.89 14.87
N VAL A 244 -18.89 -2.58 13.89
CA VAL A 244 -19.52 -2.78 12.58
C VAL A 244 -20.81 -3.57 12.79
N PRO A 245 -22.00 -3.09 12.37
CA PRO A 245 -23.25 -3.80 12.57
C PRO A 245 -23.22 -5.24 12.03
N THR A 246 -23.74 -6.19 12.83
CA THR A 246 -23.86 -7.61 12.47
C THR A 246 -25.02 -7.90 11.50
N SER A 247 -25.90 -6.91 11.30
CA SER A 247 -27.03 -6.98 10.38
C SER A 247 -27.05 -5.76 9.49
N GLY A 248 -27.44 -5.95 8.22
CA GLY A 248 -27.47 -4.89 7.20
C GLY A 248 -26.88 -5.36 5.87
N THR A 249 -27.06 -4.55 4.84
CA THR A 249 -26.56 -4.79 3.46
C THR A 249 -25.46 -3.82 3.04
N LYS A 250 -25.03 -2.93 3.94
CA LYS A 250 -23.97 -1.95 3.64
C LYS A 250 -22.64 -2.66 3.42
N THR A 251 -21.98 -2.34 2.32
CA THR A 251 -20.64 -2.84 1.96
C THR A 251 -19.51 -1.97 2.51
N SER A 252 -19.85 -0.81 3.11
CA SER A 252 -18.88 0.07 3.77
C SER A 252 -19.55 0.98 4.80
N TYR A 253 -18.74 1.51 5.72
CA TYR A 253 -19.11 2.48 6.73
C TYR A 253 -18.12 3.65 6.74
N GLU A 254 -18.60 4.85 7.07
CA GLU A 254 -17.76 6.05 7.19
C GLU A 254 -17.30 6.25 8.64
N ALA A 255 -16.00 6.44 8.87
CA ALA A 255 -15.45 6.97 10.10
C ALA A 255 -15.03 8.42 9.87
N ARG A 256 -15.63 9.37 10.59
CA ARG A 256 -15.41 10.80 10.39
C ARG A 256 -15.00 11.46 11.71
N ALA A 257 -14.03 12.36 11.67
CA ALA A 257 -13.72 13.21 12.81
C ALA A 257 -13.90 14.68 12.47
N ILE A 258 -14.32 15.45 13.48
CA ILE A 258 -14.42 16.90 13.44
C ILE A 258 -13.58 17.46 14.58
N LEU A 259 -12.59 18.29 14.27
CA LEU A 259 -11.83 19.08 15.24
C LEU A 259 -12.43 20.48 15.28
N THR A 260 -12.86 20.93 16.45
CA THR A 260 -13.21 22.34 16.71
C THR A 260 -12.08 22.99 17.50
N ALA A 261 -11.57 24.11 17.01
CA ALA A 261 -10.53 24.88 17.67
C ALA A 261 -11.11 25.91 18.66
N LEU A 262 -10.25 26.55 19.48
CA LEU A 262 -10.69 27.55 20.46
C LEU A 262 -11.25 28.84 19.84
N ASP A 263 -10.93 29.12 18.57
CA ASP A 263 -11.54 30.20 17.77
C ASP A 263 -12.85 29.77 17.06
N ALA A 264 -13.38 28.60 17.40
CA ALA A 264 -14.56 27.97 16.80
C ALA A 264 -14.43 27.55 15.33
N SER A 265 -13.25 27.64 14.72
CA SER A 265 -13.02 27.04 13.40
C SER A 265 -13.06 25.52 13.47
N THR A 266 -13.46 24.87 12.37
CA THR A 266 -13.60 23.41 12.30
C THR A 266 -12.81 22.80 11.15
N SER A 267 -12.09 21.71 11.43
CA SER A 267 -11.50 20.81 10.43
C SER A 267 -12.26 19.49 10.45
N THR A 268 -12.50 18.90 9.28
CA THR A 268 -13.20 17.60 9.14
C THR A 268 -12.40 16.68 8.22
N GLN A 269 -12.29 15.41 8.61
CA GLN A 269 -11.71 14.36 7.77
C GLN A 269 -12.51 13.07 7.95
N ALA A 270 -12.60 12.26 6.89
CA ALA A 270 -13.29 10.98 6.92
C ALA A 270 -12.45 9.89 6.23
N VAL A 271 -12.60 8.66 6.71
CA VAL A 271 -12.03 7.43 6.17
C VAL A 271 -13.15 6.41 5.98
N THR A 272 -13.06 5.61 4.92
CA THR A 272 -14.02 4.53 4.65
C THR A 272 -13.49 3.21 5.20
N ILE A 273 -14.33 2.49 5.94
CA ILE A 273 -14.11 1.11 6.36
C ILE A 273 -14.93 0.22 5.42
N THR A 274 -14.28 -0.68 4.69
CA THR A 274 -14.94 -1.61 3.79
C THR A 274 -15.35 -2.86 4.56
N VAL A 275 -16.55 -3.39 4.35
CA VAL A 275 -16.98 -4.65 4.94
C VAL A 275 -16.55 -5.79 4.03
N SER A 276 -15.75 -6.72 4.55
CA SER A 276 -15.37 -7.92 3.80
C SER A 276 -16.62 -8.76 3.51
N THR A 277 -16.91 -8.95 2.23
CA THR A 277 -17.95 -9.85 1.71
C THR A 277 -17.38 -11.15 1.16
N ASP A 278 -16.05 -11.28 1.14
CA ASP A 278 -15.38 -12.47 0.63
C ASP A 278 -15.62 -13.66 1.54
N GLY A 279 -15.65 -14.86 0.94
CA GLY A 279 -15.77 -16.11 1.68
C GLY A 279 -14.68 -16.22 2.76
N SER A 280 -15.07 -16.34 4.01
CA SER A 280 -14.19 -16.59 5.14
C SER A 280 -13.53 -17.96 4.99
N SER A 281 -12.20 -18.00 5.08
CA SER A 281 -11.43 -19.25 5.14
C SER A 281 -11.73 -20.09 6.39
N LEU A 282 -12.40 -19.49 7.39
CA LEU A 282 -12.81 -20.15 8.63
C LEU A 282 -14.08 -20.99 8.46
N VAL A 283 -14.76 -20.90 7.32
CA VAL A 283 -15.95 -21.70 6.99
C VAL A 283 -15.74 -22.37 5.65
N GLN A 284 -15.90 -23.69 5.63
CA GLN A 284 -15.81 -24.46 4.40
C GLN A 284 -17.18 -25.02 4.05
N ALA A 285 -17.60 -24.86 2.79
CA ALA A 285 -18.75 -25.54 2.23
C ALA A 285 -18.25 -26.49 1.15
N LYS A 286 -18.52 -27.79 1.31
CA LYS A 286 -18.07 -28.83 0.39
C LYS A 286 -19.26 -29.69 -0.05
N PRO A 287 -19.65 -29.64 -1.33
CA PRO A 287 -20.54 -30.63 -1.92
C PRO A 287 -19.92 -32.04 -1.87
N ASP A 288 -20.75 -33.06 -1.68
CA ASP A 288 -20.30 -34.46 -1.72
C ASP A 288 -19.87 -34.86 -3.14
N ARG A 289 -20.53 -34.28 -4.16
CA ARG A 289 -20.18 -34.38 -5.59
C ARG A 289 -20.37 -33.03 -6.27
N ALA A 290 -19.48 -32.69 -7.20
CA ALA A 290 -19.56 -31.44 -7.97
C ALA A 290 -20.54 -31.53 -9.14
N VAL A 291 -20.74 -32.74 -9.68
CA VAL A 291 -21.67 -33.01 -10.78
C VAL A 291 -22.53 -34.21 -10.40
N ILE A 292 -23.84 -34.09 -10.64
CA ILE A 292 -24.85 -35.13 -10.37
C ILE A 292 -25.82 -35.23 -11.55
N ARG A 293 -26.56 -36.34 -11.61
CA ARG A 293 -27.71 -36.53 -12.50
C ARG A 293 -28.99 -35.99 -11.88
N THR A 294 -29.97 -35.70 -12.72
CA THR A 294 -31.33 -35.42 -12.25
C THR A 294 -31.90 -36.65 -11.52
N ASN A 295 -32.65 -36.42 -10.45
CA ASN A 295 -33.17 -37.42 -9.51
C ASN A 295 -32.09 -38.21 -8.74
N GLN A 296 -30.84 -37.73 -8.71
CA GLN A 296 -29.80 -38.29 -7.85
C GLN A 296 -29.80 -37.59 -6.47
N SER A 297 -29.40 -38.32 -5.44
CA SER A 297 -29.12 -37.72 -4.14
C SER A 297 -27.89 -36.80 -4.22
N ALA A 298 -28.02 -35.57 -3.78
CA ALA A 298 -26.91 -34.66 -3.54
C ALA A 298 -26.80 -34.35 -2.05
N GLY A 299 -25.61 -33.93 -1.63
CA GLY A 299 -25.37 -33.45 -0.28
C GLY A 299 -24.26 -32.43 -0.24
N ALA A 300 -24.22 -31.67 0.84
CA ALA A 300 -23.18 -30.69 1.12
C ALA A 300 -22.93 -30.62 2.63
N VAL A 301 -21.66 -30.43 2.98
CA VAL A 301 -21.20 -30.29 4.35
C VAL A 301 -20.66 -28.88 4.53
N VAL A 302 -21.10 -28.20 5.58
CA VAL A 302 -20.53 -26.95 6.05
C VAL A 302 -19.82 -27.19 7.37
N THR A 303 -18.54 -26.86 7.45
CA THR A 303 -17.74 -26.94 8.67
C THR A 303 -17.24 -25.57 9.11
N ALA A 304 -17.11 -25.40 10.43
CA ALA A 304 -16.59 -24.19 11.04
C ALA A 304 -15.26 -24.45 11.76
N ASP A 305 -14.30 -23.55 11.58
CA ASP A 305 -13.01 -23.58 12.26
C ASP A 305 -13.16 -23.53 13.80
N ILE A 306 -12.17 -24.09 14.50
CA ILE A 306 -12.19 -24.18 15.97
C ILE A 306 -12.24 -22.81 16.66
N SER A 307 -11.69 -21.77 16.01
CA SER A 307 -11.68 -20.39 16.51
C SER A 307 -13.06 -19.72 16.58
N ILE A 308 -14.06 -20.25 15.87
CA ILE A 308 -15.42 -19.70 15.90
C ILE A 308 -16.19 -20.30 17.08
N ALA A 309 -16.73 -19.44 17.94
CA ALA A 309 -17.70 -19.81 18.97
C ALA A 309 -19.10 -19.98 18.34
N VAL A 310 -19.32 -21.11 17.66
CA VAL A 310 -20.51 -21.33 16.85
C VAL A 310 -21.80 -21.29 17.68
N LEU A 311 -22.77 -20.50 17.22
CA LEU A 311 -24.15 -20.52 17.70
C LEU A 311 -25.04 -21.34 16.73
N ARG A 312 -24.87 -21.10 15.42
CA ARG A 312 -25.68 -21.70 14.35
C ARG A 312 -24.86 -21.83 13.06
N ILE A 313 -25.10 -22.90 12.30
CA ILE A 313 -24.62 -23.09 10.93
C ILE A 313 -25.82 -23.26 10.01
N ASP A 314 -25.87 -22.54 8.90
CA ASP A 314 -26.86 -22.67 7.84
C ASP A 314 -26.18 -23.12 6.53
N VAL A 315 -26.75 -24.15 5.89
CA VAL A 315 -26.33 -24.61 4.55
C VAL A 315 -27.28 -24.03 3.51
N TYR A 316 -26.74 -23.27 2.57
CA TYR A 316 -27.48 -22.68 1.45
C TYR A 316 -27.22 -23.47 0.17
N VAL A 317 -28.30 -23.77 -0.56
CA VAL A 317 -28.25 -24.40 -1.89
C VAL A 317 -29.27 -23.69 -2.78
N GLY A 318 -28.83 -23.21 -3.95
CA GLY A 318 -29.67 -22.42 -4.87
C GLY A 318 -30.17 -21.12 -4.24
N GLY A 319 -29.35 -20.48 -3.39
CA GLY A 319 -29.68 -19.23 -2.70
C GLY A 319 -30.66 -19.34 -1.52
N SER A 320 -31.14 -20.55 -1.19
CA SER A 320 -32.05 -20.79 -0.06
C SER A 320 -31.37 -21.61 1.02
N SER A 321 -31.63 -21.29 2.30
CA SER A 321 -31.19 -22.14 3.41
C SER A 321 -31.96 -23.46 3.38
N LYS A 322 -31.24 -24.58 3.24
CA LYS A 322 -31.78 -25.93 3.16
C LYS A 322 -31.58 -26.74 4.44
N ALA A 323 -30.56 -26.41 5.23
CA ALA A 323 -30.32 -27.03 6.53
C ALA A 323 -29.83 -25.98 7.53
N ALA A 324 -30.19 -26.16 8.79
CA ALA A 324 -29.74 -25.32 9.89
C ALA A 324 -29.40 -26.20 11.10
N CYS A 325 -28.19 -26.04 11.62
CA CYS A 325 -27.69 -26.76 12.79
C CYS A 325 -27.39 -25.77 13.91
N THR A 326 -27.86 -26.07 15.13
CA THR A 326 -27.71 -25.20 16.30
C THR A 326 -26.91 -25.88 17.41
N ASN A 327 -26.90 -25.31 18.61
CA ASN A 327 -26.27 -25.89 19.82
C ASN A 327 -24.75 -26.06 19.71
N GLY A 328 -24.07 -25.17 18.99
CA GLY A 328 -22.61 -25.20 18.85
C GLY A 328 -22.09 -26.34 17.97
N ALA A 329 -22.94 -26.92 17.12
CA ALA A 329 -22.51 -27.86 16.09
C ALA A 329 -21.41 -27.24 15.22
N ARG A 330 -20.31 -27.96 15.01
CA ARG A 330 -19.19 -27.51 14.16
C ARG A 330 -19.26 -28.01 12.72
N GLU A 331 -20.23 -28.87 12.46
CA GLU A 331 -20.52 -29.42 11.15
C GLU A 331 -22.04 -29.40 10.95
N CYS A 332 -22.48 -29.00 9.77
CA CYS A 332 -23.87 -29.10 9.35
C CYS A 332 -23.94 -29.74 7.97
N ARG A 333 -24.85 -30.70 7.82
CA ARG A 333 -25.02 -31.45 6.57
C ARG A 333 -26.40 -31.19 6.00
N TRP A 334 -26.45 -31.02 4.69
CA TRP A 334 -27.65 -31.11 3.89
C TRP A 334 -27.55 -32.32 2.97
N GLY A 335 -28.67 -33.00 2.73
CA GLY A 335 -28.80 -34.02 1.72
C GLY A 335 -30.25 -34.11 1.23
N ASP A 336 -30.45 -34.19 -0.07
CA ASP A 336 -31.77 -34.29 -0.69
C ASP A 336 -31.67 -34.91 -2.10
N ILE A 337 -32.81 -35.26 -2.69
CA ILE A 337 -32.89 -35.65 -4.11
C ILE A 337 -33.03 -34.38 -4.94
N VAL A 338 -32.06 -34.15 -5.84
CA VAL A 338 -32.09 -33.00 -6.74
C VAL A 338 -32.89 -33.36 -7.99
N THR A 339 -33.99 -32.65 -8.20
CA THR A 339 -34.92 -32.89 -9.33
C THR A 339 -34.84 -31.81 -10.41
N ASP A 340 -33.90 -30.88 -10.26
CA ASP A 340 -33.64 -29.82 -11.23
C ASP A 340 -33.26 -30.40 -12.61
N PRO A 341 -33.59 -29.69 -13.70
CA PRO A 341 -33.26 -30.15 -15.05
C PRO A 341 -31.76 -30.08 -15.32
N VAL A 342 -31.32 -30.90 -16.28
CA VAL A 342 -29.94 -30.90 -16.81
C VAL A 342 -29.55 -29.50 -17.28
N GLY A 343 -28.32 -29.08 -16.95
CA GLY A 343 -27.78 -27.74 -17.18
C GLY A 343 -27.95 -26.77 -16.00
N THR A 344 -28.71 -27.16 -14.96
CA THR A 344 -28.84 -26.33 -13.75
C THR A 344 -27.54 -26.33 -12.96
N VAL A 345 -27.10 -25.15 -12.52
CA VAL A 345 -25.97 -24.98 -11.60
C VAL A 345 -26.49 -24.43 -10.28
N LEU A 346 -26.43 -25.24 -9.23
CA LEU A 346 -26.85 -24.89 -7.88
C LEU A 346 -25.67 -24.29 -7.13
N ASP A 347 -25.78 -23.03 -6.73
CA ASP A 347 -24.83 -22.37 -5.84
C ASP A 347 -24.91 -22.94 -4.42
N VAL A 348 -23.77 -23.25 -3.80
CA VAL A 348 -23.65 -23.89 -2.49
C VAL A 348 -22.69 -23.09 -1.60
N TYR A 349 -23.18 -22.63 -0.46
CA TYR A 349 -22.37 -21.94 0.53
C TYR A 349 -22.91 -22.14 1.94
N GLY A 350 -22.07 -21.91 2.94
CA GLY A 350 -22.40 -21.98 4.35
C GLY A 350 -22.39 -20.62 5.00
N LYS A 351 -23.27 -20.39 5.97
CA LYS A 351 -23.22 -19.23 6.87
C LYS A 351 -23.15 -19.71 8.32
N VAL A 352 -22.09 -19.33 9.02
CA VAL A 352 -21.91 -19.63 10.45
C VAL A 352 -22.16 -18.36 11.24
N THR A 353 -23.07 -18.41 12.20
CA THR A 353 -23.32 -17.34 13.16
C THR A 353 -22.66 -17.72 14.49
N ASP A 354 -21.87 -16.83 15.07
CA ASP A 354 -21.25 -17.03 16.37
C ASP A 354 -22.15 -16.58 17.54
N THR A 355 -21.72 -16.83 18.78
CA THR A 355 -22.48 -16.51 19.99
C THR A 355 -22.70 -15.02 20.25
N ILE A 356 -21.96 -14.14 19.57
CA ILE A 356 -22.14 -12.68 19.66
C ILE A 356 -22.87 -12.11 18.42
N GLY A 357 -23.30 -12.97 17.51
CA GLY A 357 -24.10 -12.62 16.33
C GLY A 357 -23.29 -12.25 15.09
N ARG A 358 -21.96 -12.42 15.10
CA ARG A 358 -21.14 -12.26 13.89
C ARG A 358 -21.41 -13.40 12.93
N THR A 359 -21.30 -13.11 11.63
CA THR A 359 -21.58 -14.11 10.60
C THR A 359 -20.39 -14.28 9.66
N TYR A 360 -20.02 -15.54 9.44
CA TYR A 360 -18.98 -15.96 8.52
C TYR A 360 -19.62 -16.71 7.36
N THR A 361 -19.40 -16.24 6.13
CA THR A 361 -19.87 -16.91 4.92
C THR A 361 -18.71 -17.72 4.34
N SER A 362 -18.94 -18.94 3.87
CA SER A 362 -17.89 -19.70 3.17
C SER A 362 -17.60 -19.12 1.79
N ALA A 363 -16.50 -19.57 1.17
CA ALA A 363 -16.42 -19.50 -0.29
C ALA A 363 -17.61 -20.27 -0.92
N HIS A 364 -18.07 -19.80 -2.07
CA HIS A 364 -19.13 -20.45 -2.84
C HIS A 364 -18.56 -21.64 -3.62
N SER A 365 -19.31 -22.73 -3.65
CA SER A 365 -19.11 -23.91 -4.48
C SER A 365 -20.34 -24.15 -5.34
N SER A 366 -20.29 -25.11 -6.25
CA SER A 366 -21.44 -25.41 -7.10
C SER A 366 -21.67 -26.91 -7.26
N ILE A 367 -22.95 -27.28 -7.39
CA ILE A 367 -23.39 -28.59 -7.87
C ILE A 367 -23.99 -28.39 -9.27
N THR A 368 -23.45 -29.06 -10.27
CA THR A 368 -23.99 -29.01 -11.64
C THR A 368 -24.85 -30.25 -11.91
N VAL A 369 -26.07 -30.04 -12.39
CA VAL A 369 -26.92 -31.14 -12.87
C VAL A 369 -26.58 -31.42 -14.33
N SER A 370 -26.18 -32.65 -14.61
CA SER A 370 -25.66 -33.10 -15.90
C SER A 370 -26.30 -34.44 -16.30
N ASP A 371 -26.07 -34.87 -17.54
CA ASP A 371 -26.42 -36.23 -17.98
C ASP A 371 -25.44 -37.28 -17.43
N ASN A 372 -24.26 -36.86 -16.98
CA ASN A 372 -23.25 -37.71 -16.32
C ASN A 372 -22.81 -37.13 -14.96
N ASP A 373 -22.79 -37.95 -13.92
CA ASP A 373 -22.35 -37.58 -12.57
C ASP A 373 -20.86 -37.81 -12.34
N SER A 374 -20.34 -37.26 -11.25
CA SER A 374 -18.93 -37.45 -10.89
C SER A 374 -18.69 -38.79 -10.22
N PRO A 375 -17.58 -39.48 -10.56
CA PRO A 375 -17.19 -40.70 -9.86
C PRO A 375 -16.92 -40.42 -8.38
N VAL A 376 -17.15 -41.42 -7.53
CA VAL A 376 -16.71 -41.38 -6.13
C VAL A 376 -15.30 -41.97 -6.05
N VAL A 377 -14.40 -41.32 -5.34
CA VAL A 377 -13.01 -41.76 -5.19
C VAL A 377 -12.52 -41.67 -3.75
N THR A 378 -11.84 -42.71 -3.29
CA THR A 378 -11.24 -42.81 -1.97
C THR A 378 -9.74 -43.06 -2.08
N THR A 379 -8.98 -42.49 -1.15
CA THR A 379 -7.54 -42.70 -1.02
C THR A 379 -7.24 -43.17 0.39
N THR A 380 -6.53 -44.29 0.52
CA THR A 380 -6.28 -44.95 1.79
C THR A 380 -4.82 -45.37 1.87
N PRO A 381 -3.99 -44.67 2.66
CA PRO A 381 -2.70 -45.17 3.07
C PRO A 381 -2.84 -46.40 3.96
N ALA A 382 -1.96 -47.39 3.80
CA ALA A 382 -1.95 -48.60 4.60
C ALA A 382 -1.62 -48.32 6.08
N LYS A 383 -0.92 -47.22 6.36
CA LYS A 383 -0.61 -46.75 7.72
C LYS A 383 -0.80 -45.24 7.80
N PRO A 384 -1.38 -44.72 8.89
CA PRO A 384 -1.45 -43.27 9.13
C PRO A 384 -0.13 -42.69 9.64
N ILE A 385 0.79 -43.53 10.14
CA ILE A 385 2.11 -43.16 10.66
C ILE A 385 3.15 -44.17 10.15
N ILE A 386 4.31 -43.68 9.72
CA ILE A 386 5.50 -44.46 9.40
C ILE A 386 6.73 -43.83 10.07
N TYR A 387 7.82 -44.59 10.18
CA TYR A 387 9.09 -44.09 10.71
C TYR A 387 10.06 -43.67 9.61
N VAL A 388 11.02 -42.79 9.94
CA VAL A 388 12.12 -42.44 9.04
C VAL A 388 12.81 -43.71 8.52
N GLY A 389 12.92 -43.83 7.20
CA GLY A 389 13.45 -44.98 6.48
C GLY A 389 12.40 -46.00 6.01
N GLU A 390 11.12 -45.83 6.38
CA GLU A 390 10.03 -46.69 5.92
C GLU A 390 9.35 -46.16 4.65
N GLY A 391 8.73 -47.08 3.91
CA GLY A 391 7.76 -46.75 2.86
C GLY A 391 6.31 -47.00 3.32
N VAL A 392 5.36 -46.50 2.54
CA VAL A 392 3.92 -46.69 2.77
C VAL A 392 3.21 -47.04 1.47
N ASP A 393 2.34 -48.05 1.53
CA ASP A 393 1.40 -48.36 0.46
C ASP A 393 0.24 -47.37 0.49
N VAL A 394 -0.10 -46.82 -0.67
CA VAL A 394 -1.25 -45.94 -0.84
C VAL A 394 -2.16 -46.57 -1.88
N THR A 395 -3.42 -46.79 -1.51
CA THR A 395 -4.43 -47.38 -2.39
C THR A 395 -5.50 -46.35 -2.73
N VAL A 396 -5.81 -46.24 -4.02
CA VAL A 396 -6.93 -45.45 -4.55
C VAL A 396 -7.97 -46.40 -5.09
N ALA A 397 -9.24 -46.19 -4.74
CA ALA A 397 -10.38 -46.91 -5.30
C ALA A 397 -11.41 -45.90 -5.80
N GLY A 398 -12.11 -46.25 -6.88
CA GLY A 398 -13.18 -45.42 -7.44
C GLY A 398 -14.41 -46.26 -7.77
N SER A 399 -15.57 -45.62 -7.77
CA SER A 399 -16.83 -46.22 -8.17
C SER A 399 -17.71 -45.20 -8.87
N ASP A 400 -18.36 -45.64 -9.93
CA ASP A 400 -19.30 -44.86 -10.72
C ASP A 400 -20.27 -45.84 -11.42
N ASP A 401 -21.49 -45.42 -11.73
CA ASP A 401 -22.46 -46.28 -12.42
C ASP A 401 -22.15 -46.47 -13.91
N ASP A 402 -21.37 -45.56 -14.51
CA ASP A 402 -20.80 -45.72 -15.86
C ASP A 402 -19.47 -46.50 -15.83
N GLY A 403 -19.01 -46.89 -14.64
CA GLY A 403 -17.74 -47.57 -14.41
C GLY A 403 -16.54 -46.63 -14.39
N ILE A 404 -15.38 -47.17 -14.00
CA ILE A 404 -14.12 -46.42 -13.91
C ILE A 404 -13.15 -46.87 -14.99
N THR A 405 -12.65 -45.91 -15.78
CA THR A 405 -11.67 -46.16 -16.85
C THR A 405 -10.24 -45.93 -16.36
N LYS A 406 -10.04 -45.03 -15.39
CA LYS A 406 -8.71 -44.65 -14.91
C LYS A 406 -8.72 -44.25 -13.45
N LEU A 407 -7.72 -44.71 -12.71
CA LEU A 407 -7.38 -44.28 -11.35
C LEU A 407 -5.95 -43.74 -11.33
N GLU A 408 -5.74 -42.60 -10.69
CA GLU A 408 -4.45 -41.95 -10.52
C GLU A 408 -4.17 -41.70 -9.04
N ILE A 409 -2.97 -42.00 -8.60
CA ILE A 409 -2.48 -41.72 -7.25
C ILE A 409 -1.55 -40.52 -7.35
N MET A 410 -1.78 -39.50 -6.53
CA MET A 410 -1.08 -38.23 -6.54
C MET A 410 -0.42 -37.98 -5.18
N GLN A 411 0.80 -37.43 -5.21
CA GLN A 411 1.49 -36.89 -4.04
C GLN A 411 1.74 -35.39 -4.26
N GLY A 412 1.12 -34.54 -3.44
CA GLY A 412 0.92 -33.14 -3.82
C GLY A 412 0.18 -33.04 -5.16
N ASP A 413 0.71 -32.27 -6.10
CA ASP A 413 0.15 -32.11 -7.46
C ASP A 413 0.70 -33.11 -8.49
N VAL A 414 1.60 -34.01 -8.08
CA VAL A 414 2.30 -34.93 -8.98
C VAL A 414 1.63 -36.29 -9.01
N VAL A 415 1.27 -36.78 -10.20
CA VAL A 415 0.80 -38.16 -10.39
C VAL A 415 1.97 -39.12 -10.25
N ILE A 416 1.91 -40.03 -9.27
CA ILE A 416 2.94 -41.03 -8.98
C ILE A 416 2.60 -42.43 -9.50
N LYS A 417 1.31 -42.70 -9.79
CA LYS A 417 0.87 -43.94 -10.45
C LYS A 417 -0.44 -43.73 -11.18
N THR A 418 -0.59 -44.38 -12.33
CA THR A 418 -1.84 -44.48 -13.09
C THR A 418 -2.21 -45.96 -13.28
N CYS A 419 -3.48 -46.28 -13.12
CA CYS A 419 -4.06 -47.60 -13.39
C CYS A 419 -5.27 -47.43 -14.33
N GLU A 420 -5.28 -48.13 -15.46
CA GLU A 420 -6.35 -48.05 -16.47
C GLU A 420 -7.43 -49.13 -16.24
N SER A 421 -7.95 -49.19 -15.01
CA SER A 421 -9.03 -50.13 -14.66
C SER A 421 -9.80 -49.64 -13.44
N ALA A 422 -10.99 -50.19 -13.22
CA ALA A 422 -11.77 -50.00 -12.00
C ALA A 422 -11.20 -50.74 -10.78
N ALA A 423 -10.21 -51.63 -10.95
CA ALA A 423 -9.59 -52.32 -9.82
C ALA A 423 -8.80 -51.33 -8.96
N PRO A 424 -8.80 -51.47 -7.61
CA PRO A 424 -8.05 -50.58 -6.73
C PRO A 424 -6.58 -50.46 -7.15
N CYS A 425 -6.11 -49.22 -7.25
CA CYS A 425 -4.76 -48.88 -7.66
C CYS A 425 -3.89 -48.68 -6.43
N THR A 426 -2.86 -49.50 -6.23
CA THR A 426 -1.94 -49.39 -5.07
C THR A 426 -0.52 -49.06 -5.51
N VAL A 427 0.17 -48.16 -4.82
CA VAL A 427 1.60 -47.87 -5.00
C VAL A 427 2.32 -47.85 -3.65
N THR A 428 3.52 -48.43 -3.59
CA THR A 428 4.44 -48.28 -2.46
C THR A 428 5.32 -47.05 -2.69
N THR A 429 5.35 -46.11 -1.74
CA THR A 429 6.15 -44.88 -1.81
C THR A 429 7.16 -44.80 -0.67
N GLY A 430 8.30 -44.14 -0.89
CA GLY A 430 9.42 -44.08 0.05
C GLY A 430 10.62 -44.92 -0.42
N PRO A 431 11.60 -45.21 0.46
CA PRO A 431 11.64 -44.85 1.88
C PRO A 431 11.75 -43.34 2.13
N TRP A 432 11.14 -42.85 3.21
CA TRP A 432 11.11 -41.43 3.57
C TRP A 432 12.18 -41.09 4.60
N MET A 433 13.13 -40.22 4.23
CA MET A 433 14.36 -40.00 5.02
C MET A 433 14.31 -38.78 5.95
N SER A 434 13.17 -38.13 6.08
CA SER A 434 12.97 -36.95 6.92
C SER A 434 11.61 -37.01 7.61
N THR A 435 11.55 -36.53 8.85
CA THR A 435 10.29 -36.34 9.55
C THR A 435 9.41 -35.32 8.82
N GLY A 436 8.10 -35.45 8.94
CA GLY A 436 7.16 -34.57 8.25
C GLY A 436 5.77 -35.16 8.07
N THR A 437 4.96 -34.51 7.25
CA THR A 437 3.63 -35.01 6.85
C THR A 437 3.59 -35.17 5.34
N LEU A 438 3.25 -36.38 4.89
CA LEU A 438 3.01 -36.68 3.48
C LEU A 438 1.52 -36.50 3.19
N THR A 439 1.21 -35.95 2.01
CA THR A 439 -0.17 -35.77 1.53
C THR A 439 -0.37 -36.57 0.24
N PHE A 440 -1.47 -37.31 0.19
CA PHE A 440 -1.86 -38.12 -0.96
C PHE A 440 -3.29 -37.79 -1.37
N MET A 441 -3.54 -37.82 -2.67
CA MET A 441 -4.87 -37.68 -3.26
C MET A 441 -5.05 -38.74 -4.36
N GLY A 442 -6.29 -39.09 -4.63
CA GLY A 442 -6.65 -40.02 -5.69
C GLY A 442 -7.55 -39.32 -6.69
N ARG A 443 -7.33 -39.55 -7.99
CA ARG A 443 -8.21 -39.06 -9.04
C ARG A 443 -8.79 -40.24 -9.81
N ALA A 444 -10.11 -40.23 -10.00
CA ALA A 444 -10.81 -41.21 -10.81
C ALA A 444 -11.33 -40.56 -12.10
N THR A 445 -11.33 -41.31 -13.20
CA THR A 445 -12.02 -40.98 -14.47
C THR A 445 -13.04 -42.06 -14.77
N ASP A 446 -14.29 -41.66 -15.03
CA ASP A 446 -15.38 -42.58 -15.33
C ASP A 446 -15.40 -43.04 -16.81
N GLY A 447 -16.44 -43.79 -17.20
CA GLY A 447 -16.70 -44.25 -18.57
C GLY A 447 -17.04 -43.16 -19.59
N LEU A 448 -17.50 -42.00 -19.12
CA LEU A 448 -17.89 -40.85 -19.93
C LEU A 448 -16.90 -39.67 -19.80
N SER A 449 -15.69 -39.95 -19.31
CA SER A 449 -14.56 -39.03 -19.16
C SER A 449 -14.72 -37.91 -18.12
N LEU A 450 -15.69 -37.98 -17.20
CA LEU A 450 -15.70 -37.07 -16.06
C LEU A 450 -14.70 -37.51 -15.01
N THR A 451 -14.17 -36.54 -14.26
CA THR A 451 -13.15 -36.80 -13.25
C THR A 451 -13.55 -36.29 -11.88
N ALA A 452 -13.18 -37.03 -10.84
CA ALA A 452 -13.30 -36.60 -9.45
C ALA A 452 -12.01 -36.83 -8.68
N VAL A 453 -11.81 -36.07 -7.60
CA VAL A 453 -10.62 -36.15 -6.74
C VAL A 453 -11.02 -36.41 -5.29
N SER A 454 -10.29 -37.30 -4.62
CA SER A 454 -10.57 -37.70 -3.25
C SER A 454 -10.23 -36.57 -2.26
N PRO A 455 -10.75 -36.63 -1.02
CA PRO A 455 -10.14 -35.91 0.09
C PRO A 455 -8.65 -36.22 0.22
N VAL A 456 -7.89 -35.27 0.77
CA VAL A 456 -6.46 -35.46 1.09
C VAL A 456 -6.34 -36.50 2.20
N ALA A 457 -5.55 -37.54 1.94
CA ALA A 457 -5.11 -38.49 2.96
C ALA A 457 -3.70 -38.12 3.43
N THR A 458 -3.46 -38.16 4.75
CA THR A 458 -2.17 -37.77 5.34
C THR A 458 -1.48 -38.96 5.99
N VAL A 459 -0.15 -39.00 5.89
CA VAL A 459 0.71 -39.94 6.63
C VAL A 459 1.78 -39.14 7.37
N ALA A 460 1.90 -39.33 8.68
CA ALA A 460 2.97 -38.71 9.46
C ALA A 460 4.25 -39.57 9.40
N VAL A 461 5.39 -38.94 9.15
CA VAL A 461 6.71 -39.55 9.23
C VAL A 461 7.37 -39.09 10.54
N GLN A 462 7.63 -40.04 11.44
CA GLN A 462 8.17 -39.81 12.77
C GLN A 462 9.61 -40.27 12.93
#